data_AF-A0A1I8J0N7-F1
#
_entry.id   AF-A0A1I8J0N7-F1
#
_cell.length_a   1.000
_cell.length_b   1.000
_cell.length_c   1.000
_cell.angle_alpha   90.00
_cell.angle_beta   90.00
_cell.angle_gamma   90.00
#
_symmetry.space_group_name_H-M   'P 1'
#
loop_
_entity.id
_entity.type
_entity.pdbx_description
1 polymer ?
#
loop_
_entity_poly.entity_id
_entity_poly.type
_entity_poly.pdbx_seq_one_letter_code
_entity_poly.pdbx_strand_id
1 'polypeptide(L)'
;SSNGAAESKNSQPAVKEEDPEEGEEEEEEEEEEDDVEEEPRGSVESASVLDDERVKAFNLFVRFFVDENMDRMVPISKQPKDKLNGILDACERQFPELFDRARKRVRTYLKACRRNGRKHGGLPAESTVKP
;
A
#
# COMPACT_ATOMS: atom_id res chain seq x y z
N SER A 1 65.02 31.76 15.89
CA SER A 1 64.79 31.93 14.45
C SER A 1 63.28 32.04 14.25
N SER A 2 62.72 33.24 14.25
CA SER A 2 62.49 34.11 13.07
C SER A 2 61.34 33.61 12.18
N ASN A 3 60.23 34.36 12.23
CA ASN A 3 59.31 34.82 11.16
C ASN A 3 58.76 33.77 10.18
N GLY A 4 57.47 33.68 9.86
CA GLY A 4 56.49 34.75 9.72
C GLY A 4 56.30 35.08 8.23
N ALA A 5 55.06 34.92 7.75
CA ALA A 5 54.45 35.38 6.50
C ALA A 5 54.76 34.64 5.18
N ALA A 6 53.72 34.04 4.60
CA ALA A 6 53.58 33.85 3.16
C ALA A 6 52.24 34.48 2.74
N GLU A 7 52.31 35.44 1.82
CA GLU A 7 51.20 36.21 1.30
C GLU A 7 50.78 35.69 -0.09
N SER A 8 49.47 35.78 -0.34
CA SER A 8 48.84 36.14 -1.63
C SER A 8 48.85 35.18 -2.84
N LYS A 9 47.61 34.79 -3.18
CA LYS A 9 46.92 34.89 -4.49
C LYS A 9 47.36 33.97 -5.64
N ASN A 10 46.48 33.04 -6.02
CA ASN A 10 46.18 32.71 -7.43
C ASN A 10 44.92 31.80 -7.47
N SER A 11 43.78 32.28 -7.98
CA SER A 11 43.24 31.97 -9.33
C SER A 11 42.67 30.55 -9.47
N GLN A 12 41.35 30.47 -9.67
CA GLN A 12 40.67 29.25 -10.18
C GLN A 12 41.01 29.05 -11.67
N PRO A 13 40.95 27.83 -12.25
CA PRO A 13 39.67 27.31 -12.73
C PRO A 13 39.50 25.76 -12.70
N ALA A 14 38.23 25.36 -12.74
CA ALA A 14 37.64 24.22 -13.46
C ALA A 14 38.34 22.84 -13.42
N VAL A 15 37.71 21.91 -12.69
CA VAL A 15 37.51 20.55 -13.18
C VAL A 15 36.02 20.25 -13.17
N LYS A 16 35.56 19.81 -14.34
CA LYS A 16 34.22 19.35 -14.71
C LYS A 16 34.33 17.83 -14.78
N GLU A 17 33.46 17.11 -14.09
CA GLU A 17 32.95 15.77 -14.45
C GLU A 17 31.89 15.38 -13.40
N GLU A 18 30.61 15.50 -13.74
CA GLU A 18 29.71 14.47 -14.31
C GLU A 18 29.15 13.50 -13.23
N ASP A 19 27.90 13.80 -12.83
CA ASP A 19 26.70 12.95 -12.54
C ASP A 19 26.90 11.42 -12.34
N PRO A 20 26.24 10.77 -11.35
CA PRO A 20 24.78 10.63 -11.41
C PRO A 20 24.01 10.88 -10.11
N GLU A 21 22.90 11.61 -10.28
CA GLU A 21 21.58 11.40 -9.68
C GLU A 21 21.48 10.17 -8.75
N GLU A 22 21.76 10.35 -7.45
CA GLU A 22 21.20 9.46 -6.43
C GLU A 22 19.72 9.81 -6.31
N GLY A 23 18.91 9.04 -7.04
CA GLY A 23 17.49 8.89 -6.78
C GLY A 23 17.31 8.28 -5.40
N GLU A 24 17.30 9.14 -4.38
CA GLU A 24 16.59 8.87 -3.15
C GLU A 24 15.14 9.24 -3.42
N GLU A 25 14.41 8.31 -4.04
CA GLU A 25 12.97 8.27 -3.85
C GLU A 25 12.76 8.09 -2.36
N GLU A 26 12.50 9.21 -1.67
CA GLU A 26 11.92 9.19 -0.34
C GLU A 26 10.60 8.41 -0.46
N GLU A 27 10.64 7.10 -0.23
CA GLU A 27 9.45 6.33 0.11
C GLU A 27 8.97 6.94 1.42
N GLU A 28 8.13 7.98 1.32
CA GLU A 28 7.42 8.56 2.45
C GLU A 28 6.65 7.42 3.14
N GLU A 29 7.26 6.90 4.20
CA GLU A 29 6.62 6.04 5.18
C GLU A 29 5.56 6.89 5.87
N GLU A 30 4.37 7.00 5.26
CA GLU A 30 3.19 7.50 5.97
C GLU A 30 2.76 6.44 7.00
N GLU A 31 3.50 6.38 8.10
CA GLU A 31 3.06 5.88 9.40
C GLU A 31 2.09 6.90 10.01
N GLU A 32 0.83 6.88 9.60
CA GLU A 32 -0.24 7.56 10.33
C GLU A 32 -1.15 6.50 10.98
N GLU A 33 -0.87 6.24 12.26
CA GLU A 33 -1.70 5.49 13.20
C GLU A 33 -2.67 6.46 13.91
N ASP A 34 -3.97 6.10 13.90
CA ASP A 34 -5.13 6.75 14.56
C ASP A 34 -5.67 8.02 13.84
N ASP A 35 -6.97 8.27 13.63
CA ASP A 35 -8.17 8.07 14.44
C ASP A 35 -9.46 8.13 13.57
N VAL A 36 -10.55 7.60 14.12
CA VAL A 36 -11.98 7.52 13.73
C VAL A 36 -12.46 8.29 12.47
N GLU A 37 -13.00 7.53 11.50
CA GLU A 37 -14.41 7.62 11.13
C GLU A 37 -14.94 6.21 10.84
N GLU A 38 -16.10 5.90 11.42
CA GLU A 38 -16.98 4.85 10.92
C GLU A 38 -17.49 5.31 9.54
N GLU A 39 -16.62 5.29 8.55
CA GLU A 39 -17.01 5.57 7.17
C GLU A 39 -18.00 4.49 6.77
N PRO A 40 -19.24 4.88 6.39
CA PRO A 40 -20.33 3.96 6.21
C PRO A 40 -19.95 2.93 5.16
N ARG A 41 -20.49 1.72 5.34
CA ARG A 41 -20.46 0.67 4.33
C ARG A 41 -21.09 1.22 3.03
N GLY A 42 -20.30 1.84 2.17
CA GLY A 42 -20.71 2.29 0.85
C GLY A 42 -20.84 3.79 0.63
N SER A 43 -19.79 4.59 0.80
CA SER A 43 -19.68 5.80 -0.04
C SER A 43 -19.29 5.39 -1.47
N VAL A 44 -20.35 5.03 -2.18
CA VAL A 44 -20.44 4.79 -3.63
C VAL A 44 -20.61 6.12 -4.38
N GLU A 45 -20.22 7.26 -3.80
CA GLU A 45 -20.56 8.57 -4.39
C GLU A 45 -19.84 8.84 -5.73
N SER A 46 -18.72 8.16 -6.02
CA SER A 46 -18.12 8.11 -7.36
C SER A 46 -18.65 6.97 -8.26
N ALA A 47 -19.49 6.07 -7.74
CA ALA A 47 -20.08 4.97 -8.51
C ALA A 47 -21.35 5.38 -9.26
N SER A 48 -21.84 6.61 -9.08
CA SER A 48 -23.04 7.10 -9.77
C SER A 48 -22.91 7.15 -11.30
N VAL A 49 -21.70 6.98 -11.85
CA VAL A 49 -21.42 6.84 -13.29
C VAL A 49 -20.87 5.45 -13.64
N LEU A 50 -20.42 4.67 -12.66
CA LEU A 50 -19.79 3.36 -12.86
C LEU A 50 -20.81 2.25 -12.66
N ASP A 51 -20.84 1.29 -13.57
CA ASP A 51 -21.75 0.15 -13.51
C ASP A 51 -21.64 -0.62 -12.18
N ASP A 52 -22.76 -0.78 -11.48
CA ASP A 52 -22.83 -1.41 -10.15
C ASP A 52 -22.29 -2.85 -10.17
N GLU A 53 -22.48 -3.56 -11.28
CA GLU A 53 -21.97 -4.92 -11.47
C GLU A 53 -20.44 -4.94 -11.57
N ARG A 54 -19.84 -3.96 -12.26
CA ARG A 54 -18.38 -3.77 -12.29
C ARG A 54 -17.81 -3.49 -10.91
N VAL A 55 -18.43 -2.60 -10.14
CA VAL A 55 -17.98 -2.28 -8.78
C VAL A 55 -18.10 -3.50 -7.87
N LYS A 56 -19.17 -4.29 -7.99
CA LYS A 56 -19.32 -5.56 -7.26
C LYS A 56 -18.25 -6.58 -7.67
N ALA A 57 -17.98 -6.73 -8.95
CA ALA A 57 -16.96 -7.64 -9.46
C ALA A 57 -15.57 -7.27 -8.94
N PHE A 58 -15.21 -5.99 -8.96
CA PHE A 58 -13.97 -5.48 -8.36
C PHE A 58 -13.87 -5.83 -6.88
N ASN A 59 -14.95 -5.61 -6.12
CA ASN A 59 -14.98 -5.92 -4.69
C ASN A 59 -14.77 -7.41 -4.40
N LEU A 60 -15.32 -8.30 -5.23
CA LEU A 60 -15.11 -9.74 -5.08
C LEU A 60 -13.70 -10.15 -5.49
N PHE A 61 -13.19 -9.57 -6.58
CA PHE A 61 -11.86 -9.81 -7.10
C PHE A 61 -10.77 -9.48 -6.07
N VAL A 62 -10.82 -8.26 -5.50
CA VAL A 62 -9.85 -7.84 -4.48
C VAL A 62 -9.91 -8.78 -3.26
N ARG A 63 -11.10 -9.17 -2.81
CA ARG A 63 -11.24 -10.07 -1.66
C ARG A 63 -10.62 -11.44 -1.92
N PHE A 64 -10.93 -12.03 -3.08
CA PHE A 64 -10.40 -13.32 -3.48
C PHE A 64 -8.86 -13.30 -3.55
N PHE A 65 -8.29 -12.30 -4.21
CA PHE A 65 -6.84 -12.17 -4.34
C PHE A 65 -6.14 -11.97 -2.99
N VAL A 66 -6.71 -11.16 -2.10
CA VAL A 66 -6.15 -10.97 -0.75
C VAL A 66 -6.27 -12.24 0.08
N ASP A 67 -7.39 -12.95 0.02
CA ASP A 67 -7.59 -14.20 0.78
C ASP A 67 -6.61 -15.31 0.34
N GLU A 68 -6.32 -15.42 -0.97
CA GLU A 68 -5.41 -16.43 -1.52
C GLU A 68 -3.93 -16.07 -1.36
N ASN A 69 -3.57 -14.79 -1.52
CA ASN A 69 -2.16 -14.40 -1.66
C ASN A 69 -1.57 -13.74 -0.41
N MET A 70 -2.37 -13.12 0.47
CA MET A 70 -1.88 -12.29 1.59
C MET A 70 -2.18 -12.89 2.97
N ASP A 71 -1.40 -12.50 3.99
CA ASP A 71 -1.69 -12.87 5.38
C ASP A 71 -2.69 -11.91 6.01
N ARG A 72 -3.91 -12.38 6.25
CA ARG A 72 -5.00 -11.58 6.80
C ARG A 72 -4.81 -11.09 8.24
N MET A 73 -3.83 -11.62 8.96
CA MET A 73 -3.49 -11.20 10.33
C MET A 73 -2.45 -10.07 10.36
N VAL A 74 -1.75 -9.85 9.26
CA VAL A 74 -0.63 -8.92 9.13
C VAL A 74 -1.12 -7.59 8.51
N PRO A 75 -0.73 -6.42 9.04
CA PRO A 75 -1.10 -5.13 8.45
C PRO A 75 -0.48 -4.96 7.05
N ILE A 76 -1.09 -4.12 6.20
CA ILE A 76 -0.67 -3.95 4.80
C ILE A 76 0.81 -3.56 4.66
N SER A 77 1.36 -2.75 5.56
CA SER A 77 2.77 -2.31 5.54
C SER A 77 3.77 -3.45 5.75
N LYS A 78 3.37 -4.53 6.43
CA LYS A 78 4.21 -5.70 6.70
C LYS A 78 3.95 -6.85 5.73
N GLN A 79 3.14 -6.62 4.69
CA GLN A 79 2.90 -7.62 3.65
C GLN A 79 4.07 -7.66 2.66
N PRO A 80 4.29 -8.79 1.98
CA PRO A 80 5.23 -8.84 0.87
C PRO A 80 4.84 -7.83 -0.23
N LYS A 81 5.73 -6.86 -0.52
CA LYS A 81 5.49 -5.80 -1.52
C LYS A 81 5.16 -6.41 -2.90
N ASP A 82 5.85 -7.47 -3.31
CA ASP A 82 5.61 -8.14 -4.60
C ASP A 82 4.18 -8.68 -4.73
N LYS A 83 3.64 -9.23 -3.64
CA LYS A 83 2.27 -9.77 -3.64
C LYS A 83 1.23 -8.66 -3.66
N LEU A 84 1.47 -7.57 -2.92
CA LEU A 84 0.58 -6.41 -2.96
C LEU A 84 0.56 -5.81 -4.37
N ASN A 85 1.74 -5.56 -4.94
CA ASN A 85 1.87 -5.02 -6.30
C ASN A 85 1.23 -5.93 -7.34
N GLY A 86 1.41 -7.25 -7.23
CA GLY A 86 0.74 -8.20 -8.13
C GLY A 86 -0.79 -8.13 -8.08
N ILE A 87 -1.38 -7.83 -6.91
CA ILE A 87 -2.83 -7.62 -6.77
C ILE A 87 -3.24 -6.27 -7.40
N LEU A 88 -2.44 -5.22 -7.19
CA LEU A 88 -2.69 -3.90 -7.77
C LEU A 88 -2.61 -3.94 -9.30
N ASP A 89 -1.56 -4.52 -9.87
CA ASP A 89 -1.39 -4.71 -11.32
C ASP A 89 -2.56 -5.51 -11.93
N ALA A 90 -3.02 -6.53 -11.21
CA ALA A 90 -4.18 -7.29 -11.64
C ALA A 90 -5.46 -6.44 -11.62
N CYS A 91 -5.63 -5.57 -10.62
CA CYS A 91 -6.73 -4.61 -10.57
C CYS A 91 -6.64 -3.57 -11.69
N GLU A 92 -5.45 -3.06 -12.00
CA GLU A 92 -5.23 -2.08 -13.08
C GLU A 92 -5.64 -2.66 -14.44
N ARG A 93 -5.29 -3.93 -14.70
CA ARG A 93 -5.61 -4.60 -15.96
C ARG A 93 -7.09 -4.97 -16.10
N GLN A 94 -7.76 -5.35 -15.01
CA GLN A 94 -9.15 -5.84 -15.05
C GLN A 94 -10.18 -4.72 -14.80
N PHE A 95 -9.82 -3.74 -13.98
CA PHE A 95 -10.66 -2.64 -13.51
C PHE A 95 -9.86 -1.32 -13.50
N PRO A 96 -9.38 -0.83 -14.66
CA PRO A 96 -8.58 0.39 -14.74
C PRO A 96 -9.30 1.60 -14.11
N GLU A 97 -10.61 1.70 -14.30
CA GLU A 97 -11.46 2.77 -13.73
C GLU A 97 -11.56 2.75 -12.19
N LEU A 98 -11.12 1.67 -11.54
CA LEU A 98 -11.15 1.48 -10.09
C LEU A 98 -9.76 1.28 -9.49
N PHE A 99 -8.69 1.45 -10.27
CA PHE A 99 -7.32 1.20 -9.82
C PHE A 99 -6.91 2.10 -8.65
N ASP A 100 -7.25 3.40 -8.72
CA ASP A 100 -7.00 4.37 -7.64
C ASP A 100 -7.62 3.94 -6.30
N ARG A 101 -8.66 3.10 -6.36
CA ARG A 101 -9.37 2.57 -5.20
C ARG A 101 -8.79 1.23 -4.71
N ALA A 102 -7.98 0.53 -5.51
CA ALA A 102 -7.48 -0.82 -5.23
C ALA A 102 -6.64 -0.87 -3.94
N ARG A 103 -5.64 0.00 -3.80
CA ARG A 103 -4.76 0.02 -2.62
C ARG A 103 -5.54 0.32 -1.34
N LYS A 104 -6.43 1.33 -1.36
CA LYS A 104 -7.33 1.64 -0.24
C LYS A 104 -8.23 0.45 0.07
N ARG A 105 -8.75 -0.25 -0.94
CA ARG A 105 -9.63 -1.39 -0.75
C ARG A 105 -8.94 -2.57 -0.09
N VAL A 106 -7.73 -2.93 -0.53
CA VAL A 106 -6.88 -3.97 0.09
C VAL A 106 -6.62 -3.63 1.55
N ARG A 107 -6.18 -2.39 1.84
CA ARG A 107 -5.94 -1.92 3.21
C ARG A 107 -7.17 -2.07 4.11
N THR A 108 -8.33 -1.61 3.65
CA THR A 108 -9.59 -1.71 4.42
C THR A 108 -10.01 -3.16 4.63
N TYR A 109 -9.83 -4.02 3.63
CA TYR A 109 -10.15 -5.45 3.77
C TYR A 109 -9.26 -6.14 4.80
N LEU A 110 -7.93 -5.95 4.73
CA LEU A 110 -7.00 -6.48 5.73
C LEU A 110 -7.32 -5.95 7.14
N LYS A 111 -7.62 -4.66 7.28
CA LYS A 111 -8.06 -4.06 8.56
C LYS A 111 -9.32 -4.77 9.11
N ALA A 112 -10.33 -4.99 8.27
CA ALA A 112 -11.54 -5.70 8.65
C ALA A 112 -11.26 -7.16 9.04
N CYS A 113 -10.45 -7.88 8.26
CA CYS A 113 -10.05 -9.25 8.56
C CYS A 113 -9.35 -9.34 9.94
N ARG A 114 -8.43 -8.42 10.25
CA ARG A 114 -7.76 -8.39 11.56
C ARG A 114 -8.71 -8.07 12.72
N ARG A 115 -9.67 -7.15 12.51
CA ARG A 115 -10.66 -6.74 13.53
C ARG A 115 -11.68 -7.84 13.81
N ASN A 116 -12.09 -8.59 12.81
CA ASN A 116 -13.08 -9.66 12.92
C ASN A 116 -12.45 -11.04 13.20
N GLY A 117 -11.23 -11.30 12.74
CA GLY A 117 -10.49 -12.54 13.00
C GLY A 117 -10.14 -12.74 14.47
N ARG A 118 -9.98 -11.65 15.24
CA ARG A 118 -9.84 -11.70 16.71
C ARG A 118 -11.15 -12.02 17.43
N LYS A 119 -12.31 -11.82 16.78
CA LYS A 119 -13.65 -12.10 17.34
C LYS A 119 -14.20 -13.47 16.93
N HIS A 120 -13.74 -14.00 15.80
CA HIS A 120 -14.11 -15.30 15.26
C HIS A 120 -12.87 -16.09 14.85
N GLY A 121 -12.02 -16.46 15.82
CA GLY A 121 -11.01 -17.53 15.63
C GLY A 121 -11.65 -18.92 15.47
N GLY A 122 -12.83 -19.00 14.86
CA GLY A 122 -13.61 -20.21 14.67
C GLY A 122 -13.74 -20.49 13.19
N LEU A 123 -13.02 -21.53 12.76
CA LEU A 123 -13.42 -22.38 11.64
C LEU A 123 -14.95 -22.59 11.68
N PRO A 124 -15.66 -22.68 10.54
CA PRO A 124 -17.04 -23.14 10.56
C PRO A 124 -17.03 -24.49 11.26
N ALA A 125 -17.74 -24.59 12.39
CA ALA A 125 -17.82 -25.80 13.20
C ALA A 125 -18.19 -26.97 12.26
N GLU A 126 -17.25 -27.90 12.09
CA GLU A 126 -17.55 -29.18 11.50
C GLU A 126 -18.76 -29.75 12.23
N SER A 127 -19.77 -30.11 11.44
CA SER A 127 -20.98 -30.75 11.90
C SER A 127 -20.63 -32.16 12.40
N THR A 128 -20.14 -32.26 13.64
CA THR A 128 -20.07 -33.54 14.34
C THR A 128 -21.49 -33.90 14.78
N VAL A 129 -22.24 -34.51 13.85
CA VAL A 129 -23.41 -35.33 14.17
C VAL A 129 -22.95 -36.41 15.15
N LYS A 130 -23.46 -36.36 16.39
CA LYS A 130 -23.32 -37.47 17.34
C LYS A 130 -24.56 -38.38 17.23
N PRO A 131 -24.36 -39.71 17.28
CA PRO A 131 -25.44 -40.70 17.21
C PRO A 131 -26.36 -40.67 18.43
#